data_AF-A0A1U7CLI0-F1
#
_entry.id   AF-A0A1U7CLI0-F1
#
_cell.length_a   1.000
_cell.length_b   1.000
_cell.length_c   1.000
_cell.angle_alpha   90.00
_cell.angle_beta   90.00
_cell.angle_gamma   90.00
#
_symmetry.space_group_name_H-M   'P 1'
#
loop_
_entity.id
_entity.type
_entity.pdbx_description
1 polymer ?
#
loop_
_entity_poly.entity_id
_entity_poly.type
_entity_poly.pdbx_seq_one_letter_code
_entity_poly.pdbx_strand_id
1 'polypeptide(L)'
;MPIKRIKLSVRDLMLTVAVLAIPLSWAADKTSQRRDRCLDLADRHARLGAEYRRNSGGLESMLHAADWHSYMSRCFEEAADRPWEPIPKSMPLPPKRWSPPSPAATDAGATAVIKRSS
;
A
#
# COMPACT_ATOMS: atom_id res chain seq x y z
N MET A 1 19.84 -45.17 -22.69
CA MET A 1 19.55 -43.76 -23.07
C MET A 1 20.78 -42.92 -22.82
N PRO A 2 21.43 -42.34 -23.84
CA PRO A 2 22.59 -41.47 -23.61
C PRO A 2 22.14 -40.12 -23.02
N ILE A 3 22.66 -39.77 -21.85
CA ILE A 3 22.47 -38.46 -21.23
C ILE A 3 23.28 -37.44 -22.05
N LYS A 4 22.59 -36.60 -22.82
CA LYS A 4 23.20 -35.54 -23.64
C LYS A 4 23.81 -34.49 -22.70
N ARG A 5 25.15 -34.43 -22.61
CA ARG A 5 25.85 -33.38 -21.86
C ARG A 5 25.72 -32.04 -22.61
N ILE A 6 24.83 -31.17 -22.14
CA ILE A 6 24.68 -29.81 -22.68
C ILE A 6 25.90 -29.00 -22.23
N LYS A 7 26.75 -28.58 -23.18
CA LYS A 7 27.80 -27.60 -22.91
C LYS A 7 27.16 -26.22 -22.90
N LEU A 8 26.83 -25.70 -21.71
CA LEU A 8 26.32 -24.35 -21.56
C LEU A 8 27.47 -23.36 -21.85
N SER A 9 27.33 -22.51 -22.87
CA SER A 9 28.31 -21.47 -23.12
C SER A 9 28.05 -20.25 -22.22
N VAL A 10 29.08 -19.45 -21.95
CA VAL A 10 28.95 -18.17 -21.23
C VAL A 10 27.92 -17.27 -21.93
N ARG A 11 27.83 -17.34 -23.27
CA ARG A 11 26.83 -16.62 -24.06
C ARG A 11 25.40 -17.06 -23.70
N ASP A 12 25.16 -18.36 -23.55
CA ASP A 12 23.83 -18.89 -23.21
C ASP A 12 23.44 -18.53 -21.77
N LEU A 13 24.42 -18.49 -20.86
CA LEU A 13 24.22 -18.01 -19.50
C LEU A 13 23.84 -16.52 -19.48
N MET A 14 24.57 -15.68 -20.22
CA MET A 14 24.30 -14.24 -20.33
C MET A 14 22.95 -13.96 -21.00
N LEU A 15 22.59 -14.72 -22.03
CA LEU A 15 21.29 -14.62 -22.68
C LEU A 15 20.17 -14.97 -21.69
N THR A 16 20.36 -16.02 -20.89
CA THR A 16 19.38 -16.43 -19.88
C THR A 16 19.20 -15.35 -18.81
N VAL A 17 20.29 -14.76 -18.32
CA VAL A 17 20.24 -13.63 -17.36
C VAL A 17 19.51 -12.43 -17.97
N ALA A 18 19.82 -12.07 -19.22
CA ALA A 18 19.15 -10.97 -19.91
C ALA A 18 17.65 -11.21 -20.07
N VAL A 19 17.26 -12.43 -20.47
CA VAL A 19 15.84 -12.82 -20.62
C VAL A 19 15.11 -12.80 -19.28
N LEU A 20 15.76 -13.18 -18.17
CA LEU A 20 15.17 -13.12 -16.82
C LEU A 20 15.13 -11.70 -16.24
N ALA A 21 16.08 -10.83 -16.59
CA ALA A 21 16.14 -9.47 -16.09
C ALA A 21 14.99 -8.59 -16.61
N ILE A 22 14.52 -8.82 -17.83
CA ILE A 22 13.43 -8.06 -18.46
C ILE A 22 12.11 -8.17 -17.66
N PRO A 23 11.54 -9.36 -17.39
CA PRO A 23 10.31 -9.48 -16.60
C PRO A 23 10.50 -9.03 -15.15
N LEU A 24 11.69 -9.20 -14.56
CA LEU A 24 11.98 -8.71 -13.22
C LEU A 24 11.92 -7.18 -13.15
N SER A 25 12.51 -6.51 -14.14
CA SER A 25 12.51 -5.04 -14.24
C SER A 25 11.10 -4.51 -14.45
N TRP A 26 10.29 -5.18 -15.26
CA TRP A 26 8.90 -4.79 -15.49
C TRP A 26 8.01 -5.02 -14.26
N ALA A 27 8.25 -6.10 -13.51
CA ALA A 27 7.60 -6.33 -12.23
C ALA A 27 7.97 -5.24 -11.21
N ALA A 28 9.25 -4.86 -11.15
CA ALA A 28 9.73 -3.78 -10.28
C ALA A 28 9.07 -2.42 -10.62
N ASP A 29 9.01 -2.06 -11.91
CA ASP A 29 8.37 -0.81 -12.36
C ASP A 29 6.86 -0.78 -12.03
N LYS A 30 6.16 -1.91 -12.17
CA LYS A 30 4.76 -2.01 -11.75
C LYS A 30 4.58 -1.84 -10.25
N THR A 31 5.49 -2.39 -9.45
CA THR A 31 5.43 -2.24 -7.99
C THR A 31 5.72 -0.82 -7.54
N SER A 32 6.65 -0.10 -8.18
CA SER A 32 6.90 1.31 -7.88
C SER A 32 5.73 2.20 -8.30
N GLN A 33 5.19 2.04 -9.51
CA GLN A 33 4.00 2.78 -9.94
C GLN A 33 2.80 2.55 -9.03
N ARG A 34 2.61 1.31 -8.56
CA ARG A 34 1.57 0.99 -7.57
C ARG A 34 1.81 1.74 -6.25
N ARG A 35 3.05 1.69 -5.73
CA ARG A 35 3.44 2.37 -4.48
C ARG A 35 3.19 3.86 -4.59
N ASP A 36 3.67 4.50 -5.66
CA ASP A 36 3.51 5.94 -5.88
C ASP A 36 2.04 6.33 -5.96
N ARG A 37 1.21 5.53 -6.64
CA ARG A 37 -0.24 5.75 -6.70
C ARG A 37 -0.91 5.65 -5.33
N CYS A 38 -0.49 4.69 -4.49
CA CYS A 38 -1.00 4.58 -3.12
C CYS A 38 -0.61 5.80 -2.30
N LEU A 39 0.64 6.25 -2.37
CA LEU A 39 1.11 7.43 -1.63
C LEU A 39 0.42 8.72 -2.10
N ASP A 40 0.21 8.91 -3.41
CA ASP A 40 -0.56 10.05 -3.93
C ASP A 40 -2.01 10.06 -3.40
N LEU A 41 -2.66 8.88 -3.33
CA LEU A 41 -4.00 8.77 -2.74
C LEU A 41 -4.01 9.04 -1.24
N ALA A 42 -2.98 8.59 -0.52
CA ALA A 42 -2.81 8.86 0.90
C ALA A 42 -2.69 10.36 1.17
N ASP A 43 -1.85 11.05 0.40
CA ASP A 43 -1.63 12.50 0.49
C ASP A 43 -2.90 13.29 0.18
N ARG A 44 -3.66 12.91 -0.85
CA ARG A 44 -4.94 13.55 -1.18
C ARG A 44 -5.94 13.43 -0.04
N HIS A 45 -6.05 12.24 0.56
CA HIS A 45 -6.92 12.04 1.71
C HIS A 45 -6.44 12.81 2.95
N ALA A 46 -5.13 12.88 3.20
CA ALA A 46 -4.58 13.70 4.28
C ALA A 46 -4.94 15.20 4.12
N ARG A 47 -4.81 15.74 2.90
CA ARG A 47 -5.20 17.12 2.58
C ARG A 47 -6.69 17.37 2.78
N LEU A 48 -7.55 16.50 2.24
CA LEU A 48 -9.00 16.59 2.44
C LEU A 48 -9.37 16.54 3.93
N GLY A 49 -8.78 15.62 4.68
CA GLY A 49 -9.00 15.53 6.13
C GLY A 49 -8.62 16.81 6.87
N ALA A 50 -7.49 17.43 6.49
CA ALA A 50 -7.06 18.72 7.04
C ALA A 50 -8.02 19.87 6.67
N GLU A 51 -8.54 19.88 5.45
CA GLU A 51 -9.53 20.87 5.00
C GLU A 51 -10.85 20.74 5.75
N TYR A 52 -11.38 19.52 5.89
CA TYR A 52 -12.60 19.27 6.67
C TYR A 52 -12.43 19.68 8.13
N ARG A 53 -11.27 19.37 8.75
CA ARG A 53 -10.99 19.76 10.13
C ARG A 53 -10.92 21.27 10.29
N ARG A 54 -10.20 21.96 9.39
CA ARG A 54 -10.05 23.42 9.38
C ARG A 54 -11.39 24.14 9.19
N ASN A 55 -12.21 23.65 8.27
CA ASN A 55 -13.49 24.28 7.92
C ASN A 55 -14.66 23.80 8.80
N SER A 56 -14.41 22.89 9.74
CA SER A 56 -15.47 22.27 10.54
C SER A 56 -16.28 23.27 11.34
N GLY A 57 -15.66 24.33 11.88
CA GLY A 57 -16.33 25.22 12.82
C GLY A 57 -16.92 24.49 14.05
N GLY A 58 -16.41 23.29 14.37
CA GLY A 58 -16.96 22.41 15.40
C GLY A 58 -18.13 21.52 14.95
N LEU A 59 -18.52 21.53 13.67
CA LEU A 59 -19.55 20.64 13.14
C LEU A 59 -19.09 19.19 13.17
N GLU A 60 -19.81 18.36 13.92
CA GLU A 60 -19.52 16.93 14.11
C GLU A 60 -19.45 16.17 12.77
N SER A 61 -20.34 16.47 11.83
CA SER A 61 -20.35 15.82 10.51
C SER A 61 -19.07 16.09 9.70
N MET A 62 -18.49 17.28 9.83
CA MET A 62 -17.23 17.63 9.17
C MET A 62 -16.03 17.01 9.88
N LEU A 63 -16.04 16.96 11.21
CA LEU A 63 -15.01 16.26 11.98
C LEU A 63 -15.02 14.75 11.69
N HIS A 64 -16.21 14.15 11.58
CA HIS A 64 -16.38 12.76 11.17
C HIS A 64 -15.83 12.50 9.75
N ALA A 65 -16.06 13.41 8.81
CA ALA A 65 -15.45 13.34 7.48
C ALA A 65 -13.91 13.49 7.52
N ALA A 66 -13.39 14.36 8.39
CA ALA A 66 -11.96 14.52 8.59
C ALA A 66 -11.30 13.23 9.12
N ASP A 67 -11.95 12.54 10.06
CA ASP A 67 -11.48 11.27 10.60
C ASP A 67 -11.55 10.15 9.55
N TRP A 68 -12.61 10.14 8.73
CA TRP A 68 -12.73 9.21 7.60
C TRP A 68 -11.54 9.34 6.64
N HIS A 69 -11.20 10.56 6.28
CA HIS A 69 -10.08 10.82 5.38
C HIS A 69 -8.73 10.51 6.04
N SER A 70 -8.59 10.74 7.34
CA SER A 70 -7.39 10.34 8.09
C SER A 70 -7.23 8.81 8.09
N TYR A 71 -8.32 8.06 8.26
CA TYR A 71 -8.34 6.60 8.15
C TYR A 71 -7.98 6.12 6.74
N MET A 72 -8.60 6.69 5.70
CA MET A 72 -8.32 6.32 4.32
C MET A 72 -6.88 6.60 3.91
N SER A 73 -6.30 7.71 4.39
CA SER A 73 -4.89 8.04 4.17
C SER A 73 -3.98 6.91 4.68
N ARG A 74 -4.18 6.48 5.93
CA ARG A 74 -3.45 5.35 6.53
C ARG A 74 -3.64 4.04 5.78
N CYS A 75 -4.87 3.72 5.33
CA CYS A 75 -5.10 2.51 4.54
C CYS A 75 -4.29 2.50 3.24
N PHE A 76 -4.13 3.66 2.60
CA PHE A 76 -3.32 3.77 1.39
C PHE A 76 -1.82 3.71 1.68
N GLU A 77 -1.34 4.30 2.78
CA GLU A 77 0.04 4.14 3.25
C GLU A 77 0.37 2.67 3.51
N GLU A 78 -0.47 1.97 4.28
CA GLU A 78 -0.31 0.54 4.56
C GLU A 78 -0.34 -0.30 3.28
N ALA A 79 -1.23 0.04 2.34
CA ALA A 79 -1.29 -0.64 1.05
C ALA A 79 -0.04 -0.39 0.20
N ALA A 80 0.62 0.77 0.33
CA ALA A 80 1.85 1.09 -0.40
C ALA A 80 3.02 0.16 -0.02
N ASP A 81 3.00 -0.36 1.21
CA ASP A 81 4.00 -1.31 1.72
C ASP A 81 3.63 -2.78 1.47
N ARG A 82 2.42 -3.06 1.00
CA ARG A 82 1.90 -4.42 0.77
C ARG A 82 1.53 -4.63 -0.71
N PRO A 83 2.50 -4.88 -1.60
CA PRO A 83 2.27 -4.95 -3.04
C PRO A 83 1.36 -6.11 -3.48
N TRP A 84 1.25 -7.16 -2.67
CA TRP A 84 0.39 -8.32 -2.93
C TRP A 84 -1.07 -8.13 -2.49
N GLU A 85 -1.37 -7.12 -1.68
CA GLU A 85 -2.74 -6.85 -1.22
C GLU A 85 -3.50 -5.97 -2.23
N PRO A 86 -4.83 -6.19 -2.36
CA PRO A 86 -5.66 -5.35 -3.21
C PRO A 86 -5.62 -3.90 -2.71
N ILE A 87 -5.52 -2.96 -3.66
CA ILE A 87 -5.52 -1.52 -3.35
C ILE A 87 -6.89 -1.16 -2.73
N PRO A 88 -6.92 -0.45 -1.59
CA PRO A 88 -8.16 0.04 -1.00
C PRO A 88 -8.97 0.87 -2.00
N LYS A 89 -10.29 0.75 -1.96
CA LYS A 89 -11.16 1.57 -2.79
C LYS A 89 -11.24 2.97 -2.20
N SER A 90 -10.77 3.99 -2.93
CA SER A 90 -10.95 5.39 -2.53
C SER A 90 -12.45 5.72 -2.49
N MET A 91 -12.92 6.28 -1.39
CA MET A 91 -14.29 6.75 -1.23
C MET A 91 -14.28 8.17 -0.65
N PRO A 92 -15.07 9.09 -1.23
CA PRO A 92 -15.06 10.50 -0.82
C PRO A 92 -15.71 10.74 0.54
N LEU A 93 -16.60 9.86 0.98
CA LEU A 93 -17.35 10.01 2.23
C LEU A 93 -17.39 8.68 2.99
N PRO A 94 -17.51 8.73 4.33
CA PRO A 94 -17.65 7.53 5.13
C PRO A 94 -18.95 6.78 4.78
N PRO A 95 -18.94 5.44 4.77
CA PRO A 95 -20.17 4.67 4.68
C PRO A 95 -21.07 4.92 5.90
N LYS A 96 -22.39 4.80 5.74
CA LYS A 96 -23.40 5.17 6.76
C LYS A 96 -23.20 4.60 8.17
N ARG A 97 -22.48 3.49 8.32
CA ARG A 97 -22.23 2.80 9.59
C ARG A 97 -20.75 2.78 9.96
N TRP A 98 -19.96 3.63 9.34
CA TRP A 98 -18.55 3.74 9.67
C TRP A 98 -18.39 4.46 11.01
N SER A 99 -17.41 4.02 11.78
CA SER A 99 -17.00 4.66 13.02
C SER A 99 -15.48 4.71 13.03
N PRO A 100 -14.88 5.80 13.53
CA PRO A 100 -13.44 5.93 13.59
C PRO A 100 -12.86 4.79 14.45
N PRO A 101 -11.76 4.14 14.00
CA PRO A 101 -11.12 3.13 14.82
C PRO A 101 -10.61 3.78 16.11
N SER A 102 -10.84 3.11 17.24
CA SER A 102 -10.37 3.59 18.54
C SER A 102 -8.84 3.76 18.52
N PRO A 103 -8.29 4.87 19.05
CA PRO A 103 -6.85 5.07 19.13
C PRO A 103 -6.14 3.91 19.86
N ALA A 104 -6.82 3.26 20.82
CA ALA A 104 -6.30 2.08 21.53
C ALA A 104 -6.08 0.84 20.63
N ALA A 105 -6.78 0.74 19.50
CA ALA A 105 -6.61 -0.36 18.54
C ALA A 105 -5.38 -0.14 17.63
N THR A 106 -4.88 1.09 17.53
CA THR A 106 -3.73 1.42 16.68
C THR A 106 -2.42 0.97 17.34
N ASP A 107 -2.29 1.11 18.66
CA ASP A 107 -1.10 0.67 19.40
C ASP A 107 -1.04 -0.85 19.61
N ALA A 108 -2.19 -1.51 19.68
CA ALA A 108 -2.29 -2.97 19.77
C ALA A 108 -1.82 -3.68 18.48
N GLY A 109 -2.00 -3.05 17.31
CA GLY A 109 -1.49 -3.55 16.03
C GLY A 109 0.04 -3.46 15.90
N ALA A 110 0.64 -2.41 16.47
CA ALA A 110 2.09 -2.23 16.49
C ALA A 110 2.79 -3.17 17.50
N THR A 111 2.13 -3.48 18.63
CA THR A 111 2.68 -4.41 19.65
C THR A 111 2.41 -5.90 19.35
N ALA A 112 1.39 -6.25 18.56
CA ALA A 112 1.11 -7.65 18.20
C ALA A 112 2.15 -8.28 17.23
N VAL A 113 2.93 -7.45 16.52
CA VAL A 113 4.03 -7.94 15.65
C VAL A 113 5.28 -8.30 16.46
N ILE A 114 5.51 -7.68 17.62
CA ILE A 114 6.72 -7.89 18.41
C ILE A 114 6.67 -9.20 19.23
N LYS A 115 5.49 -9.79 19.44
CA LYS A 115 5.33 -10.97 20.31
C LYS A 115 5.32 -12.34 19.61
N ARG A 116 5.54 -12.41 18.29
CA ARG A 116 5.66 -13.69 17.54
C ARG A 116 7.09 -14.03 17.11
N SER A 117 8.07 -13.52 17.82
CA SER A 117 9.47 -13.90 17.65
C SER A 117 10.11 -14.06 19.03
N SER A 118 9.71 -15.10 19.74
CA SER A 118 10.42 -15.67 20.88
C SER A 118 10.16 -17.17 20.91
#